data_AF-A0A1A3QQF8-F1
#
_entry.id   AF-A0A1A3QQF8-F1
#
_cell.length_a   1.000
_cell.length_b   1.000
_cell.length_c   1.000
_cell.angle_alpha   90.00
_cell.angle_beta   90.00
_cell.angle_gamma   90.00
#
_symmetry.space_group_name_H-M   'P 1'
#
loop_
_entity.id
_entity.type
_entity.pdbx_description
1 polymer ?
#
loop_
_entity_poly.entity_id
_entity_poly.type
_entity_poly.pdbx_seq_one_letter_code
_entity_poly.pdbx_strand_id
1 'polypeptide(L)'
;MGLIRSGTMVLDGQVCRPGWLETSGGRIRACGAGPPPAPADRDFPDCVVVPGFVDMHVHGGGGASYTDPDAIDAAAAFHRRHGTTTTLASLVTATPAELIAGVGALAAATRRGTIAGIHLEGPWLSPARCGAHDPTRMRHPDPAEIDAVLEAGCGAVRMVTLAPELPGAGDAIRRFRDANVVVAIGHTDATYEQTQRAIAAGATVGTHLFNAMPPLHHREPGPALALLRAPGVTVELIADGVHVHPEVVRAVIAAAGPDRVALVTDALAAAG
;
A
#
# COMPACT_ATOMS: atom_id res chain seq x y z
N MET A 1 5.92 -30.69 9.59
CA MET A 1 4.86 -30.56 8.58
C MET A 1 3.54 -30.33 9.30
N GLY A 2 2.60 -29.62 8.69
CA GLY A 2 1.25 -29.44 9.24
C GLY A 2 0.21 -29.37 8.13
N LEU A 3 -0.80 -30.22 8.20
CA LEU A 3 -1.91 -30.32 7.27
C LEU A 3 -3.13 -29.59 7.81
N ILE A 4 -3.62 -28.61 7.06
CA ILE A 4 -4.77 -27.78 7.41
C ILE A 4 -5.89 -28.07 6.43
N ARG A 5 -7.10 -28.27 6.94
CA ARG A 5 -8.34 -28.36 6.17
C ARG A 5 -9.27 -27.21 6.53
N SER A 6 -10.04 -26.73 5.56
CA SER A 6 -11.13 -25.80 5.82
C SER A 6 -12.33 -26.05 4.91
N GLY A 7 -13.54 -25.68 5.37
CA GLY A 7 -14.77 -25.78 4.58
C GLY A 7 -14.74 -24.92 3.31
N THR A 8 -14.07 -23.77 3.35
CA THR A 8 -13.74 -22.98 2.16
C THR A 8 -12.29 -22.53 2.21
N MET A 9 -11.57 -22.64 1.11
CA MET A 9 -10.18 -22.16 1.00
C MET A 9 -9.96 -21.46 -0.34
N VAL A 10 -9.29 -20.31 -0.32
CA VAL A 10 -8.86 -19.62 -1.54
C VAL A 10 -7.44 -20.04 -1.89
N LEU A 11 -7.27 -20.73 -3.02
CA LEU A 11 -6.01 -21.28 -3.49
C LEU A 11 -5.81 -20.87 -4.95
N ASP A 12 -4.68 -20.26 -5.29
CA ASP A 12 -4.31 -19.88 -6.66
C ASP A 12 -5.44 -19.21 -7.46
N GLY A 13 -6.15 -18.27 -6.82
CA GLY A 13 -7.27 -17.53 -7.43
C GLY A 13 -8.60 -18.30 -7.51
N GLN A 14 -8.66 -19.51 -6.96
CA GLN A 14 -9.85 -20.37 -6.97
C GLN A 14 -10.44 -20.54 -5.57
N VAL A 15 -11.76 -20.66 -5.49
CA VAL A 15 -12.48 -20.95 -4.25
C VAL A 15 -12.77 -22.44 -4.17
N CYS A 16 -12.06 -23.15 -3.30
CA CYS A 16 -12.20 -24.59 -3.07
C CYS A 16 -13.17 -24.89 -1.92
N ARG A 17 -14.07 -25.86 -2.09
CA ARG A 17 -15.05 -26.29 -1.08
C ARG A 17 -15.16 -27.82 -1.00
N PRO A 18 -14.58 -28.49 0.01
CA PRO A 18 -13.56 -27.97 0.94
C PRO A 18 -12.21 -27.77 0.25
N GLY A 19 -11.24 -27.23 0.99
CA GLY A 19 -9.84 -27.15 0.56
C GLY A 19 -8.87 -27.54 1.66
N TRP A 20 -7.66 -27.89 1.27
CA TRP A 20 -6.58 -28.26 2.17
C TRP A 20 -5.23 -27.69 1.74
N LEU A 21 -4.33 -27.51 2.70
CA LEU A 21 -2.94 -27.17 2.45
C LEU A 21 -2.00 -27.91 3.43
N GLU A 22 -0.83 -28.28 2.94
CA GLU A 22 0.27 -28.85 3.71
C GLU A 22 1.37 -27.80 3.85
N THR A 23 1.86 -27.60 5.08
CA THR A 23 2.96 -26.68 5.38
C THR A 23 4.21 -27.42 5.83
N SER A 24 5.38 -26.87 5.51
CA SER A 24 6.66 -27.32 6.03
C SER A 24 7.64 -26.15 6.11
N GLY A 25 8.27 -25.94 7.28
CA GLY A 25 9.28 -24.89 7.46
C GLY A 25 8.81 -23.48 7.09
N GLY A 26 7.55 -23.14 7.40
CA GLY A 26 6.96 -21.83 7.06
C GLY A 26 6.57 -21.65 5.59
N ARG A 27 6.60 -22.71 4.78
CA ARG A 27 6.19 -22.69 3.37
C ARG A 27 4.99 -23.61 3.14
N ILE A 28 4.17 -23.27 2.14
CA ILE A 28 3.16 -24.18 1.60
C ILE A 28 3.90 -25.20 0.71
N ARG A 29 3.73 -26.48 1.01
CA ARG A 29 4.33 -27.60 0.27
C ARG A 29 3.39 -28.15 -0.80
N ALA A 30 2.11 -28.27 -0.47
CA ALA A 30 1.06 -28.74 -1.36
C ALA A 30 -0.28 -28.15 -0.92
N CYS A 31 -1.22 -28.06 -1.85
CA CYS A 31 -2.60 -27.66 -1.56
C CYS A 31 -3.54 -28.28 -2.60
N GLY A 32 -4.83 -28.29 -2.31
CA GLY A 32 -5.82 -28.82 -3.23
C GLY A 32 -7.26 -28.63 -2.78
N ALA A 33 -8.17 -28.81 -3.73
CA ALA A 33 -9.59 -28.92 -3.47
C ALA A 33 -9.97 -30.33 -2.99
N GLY A 34 -11.08 -30.44 -2.28
CA GLY A 34 -11.63 -31.72 -1.83
C GLY A 34 -11.01 -32.21 -0.51
N PRO A 35 -11.14 -33.52 -0.20
CA PRO A 35 -10.63 -34.08 1.04
C PRO A 35 -9.08 -34.06 1.07
N PRO A 36 -8.47 -33.84 2.25
CA PRO A 36 -7.02 -33.88 2.40
C PRO A 36 -6.47 -35.30 2.18
N PRO A 37 -5.18 -35.44 1.78
CA PRO A 37 -4.55 -36.73 1.51
C PRO A 37 -4.31 -37.59 2.77
N ALA A 38 -4.45 -36.99 3.95
CA ALA A 38 -4.32 -37.62 5.27
C ALA A 38 -5.24 -36.88 6.26
N PRO A 39 -5.47 -37.41 7.48
CA PRO A 39 -6.16 -36.67 8.52
C PRO A 39 -5.49 -35.31 8.77
N ALA A 40 -6.29 -34.24 8.80
CA ALA A 40 -5.77 -32.89 9.01
C ALA A 40 -5.32 -32.72 10.47
N ASP A 41 -4.18 -32.06 10.67
CA ASP A 41 -3.70 -31.67 12.00
C ASP A 41 -4.55 -30.53 12.58
N ARG A 42 -5.14 -29.71 11.70
CA ARG A 42 -6.08 -28.63 12.04
C ARG A 42 -7.23 -28.62 11.04
N ASP A 43 -8.46 -28.64 11.55
CA ASP A 43 -9.67 -28.61 10.72
C ASP A 43 -10.53 -27.40 11.09
N PHE A 44 -10.90 -26.61 10.08
CA PHE A 44 -11.71 -25.39 10.20
C PHE A 44 -12.95 -25.49 9.30
N PRO A 45 -13.93 -26.37 9.62
CA PRO A 45 -15.01 -26.74 8.73
C PRO A 45 -15.96 -25.58 8.41
N ASP A 46 -16.10 -24.61 9.32
CA ASP A 46 -17.03 -23.47 9.18
C ASP A 46 -16.32 -22.16 8.82
N CYS A 47 -15.02 -22.22 8.49
CA CYS A 47 -14.23 -21.03 8.18
C CYS A 47 -13.94 -20.90 6.68
N VAL A 48 -13.54 -19.69 6.30
CA VAL A 48 -12.89 -19.39 5.03
C VAL A 48 -11.42 -19.12 5.30
N VAL A 49 -10.53 -19.93 4.74
CA VAL A 49 -9.09 -19.66 4.76
C VAL A 49 -8.69 -18.93 3.49
N VAL A 50 -8.05 -17.77 3.65
CA VAL A 50 -7.52 -16.94 2.56
C VAL A 50 -6.02 -16.73 2.76
N PRO A 51 -5.27 -16.34 1.70
CA PRO A 51 -3.93 -15.79 1.89
C PRO A 51 -3.93 -14.65 2.91
N GLY A 52 -2.88 -14.54 3.71
CA GLY A 52 -2.75 -13.43 4.64
C GLY A 52 -2.74 -12.10 3.90
N PHE A 53 -3.39 -11.08 4.46
CA PHE A 53 -3.53 -9.79 3.78
C PHE A 53 -2.18 -9.10 3.63
N VAL A 54 -2.07 -8.32 2.55
CA VAL A 54 -0.94 -7.44 2.24
C VAL A 54 -1.47 -6.02 2.31
N ASP A 55 -1.08 -5.28 3.34
CA ASP A 55 -1.42 -3.88 3.47
C ASP A 55 -0.23 -3.02 3.02
N MET A 56 -0.37 -2.38 1.88
CA MET A 56 0.70 -1.60 1.25
C MET A 56 0.71 -0.12 1.64
N HIS A 57 -0.27 0.32 2.43
CA HIS A 57 -0.40 1.70 2.87
C HIS A 57 -1.06 1.77 4.26
N VAL A 58 -0.26 1.99 5.30
CA VAL A 58 -0.72 2.07 6.69
C VAL A 58 0.26 2.82 7.60
N HIS A 59 -0.24 3.68 8.47
CA HIS A 59 0.55 4.56 9.34
C HIS A 59 0.65 4.08 10.80
N GLY A 60 -0.26 3.21 11.24
CA GLY A 60 -0.27 2.69 12.61
C GLY A 60 -1.48 1.82 12.92
N GLY A 61 -1.68 1.51 14.19
CA GLY A 61 -2.84 0.79 14.71
C GLY A 61 -2.65 0.37 16.16
N GLY A 62 -3.75 0.23 16.90
CA GLY A 62 -3.72 -0.25 18.29
C GLY A 62 -3.06 0.72 19.28
N GLY A 63 -3.16 2.02 19.03
CA GLY A 63 -2.50 3.06 19.81
C GLY A 63 -1.04 3.32 19.42
N ALA A 64 -0.49 2.59 18.45
CA ALA A 64 0.91 2.68 18.02
C ALA A 64 1.04 3.30 16.62
N SER A 65 2.07 4.12 16.40
CA SER A 65 2.38 4.77 15.12
C SER A 65 3.71 4.27 14.56
N TYR A 66 3.83 4.12 13.23
CA TYR A 66 5.10 3.82 12.58
C TYR A 66 6.07 5.00 12.56
N THR A 67 5.61 6.22 12.87
CA THR A 67 6.47 7.38 13.08
C THR A 67 7.20 7.34 14.41
N ASP A 68 6.76 6.50 15.36
CA ASP A 68 7.40 6.30 16.65
C ASP A 68 8.26 5.02 16.59
N PRO A 69 9.61 5.13 16.63
CA PRO A 69 10.52 3.99 16.55
C PRO A 69 10.26 2.90 17.59
N ASP A 70 9.77 3.27 18.78
CA ASP A 70 9.54 2.34 19.89
C ASP A 70 8.20 1.60 19.75
N ALA A 71 7.30 2.08 18.88
CA ALA A 71 5.95 1.55 18.70
C ALA A 71 5.78 0.68 17.43
N ILE A 72 6.81 0.60 16.57
CA ILE A 72 6.74 -0.12 15.27
C ILE A 72 6.25 -1.57 15.45
N ASP A 73 6.83 -2.30 16.41
CA ASP A 73 6.50 -3.72 16.60
C ASP A 73 5.06 -3.90 17.13
N ALA A 74 4.56 -2.97 17.96
CA ALA A 74 3.19 -2.96 18.45
C ALA A 74 2.18 -2.68 17.33
N ALA A 75 2.46 -1.70 16.46
CA ALA A 75 1.63 -1.41 15.29
C ALA A 75 1.56 -2.61 14.33
N ALA A 76 2.70 -3.24 14.01
CA ALA A 76 2.73 -4.43 13.16
C ALA A 76 1.99 -5.62 13.78
N ALA A 77 2.12 -5.83 15.09
CA ALA A 77 1.39 -6.87 15.81
C ALA A 77 -0.13 -6.63 15.83
N PHE A 78 -0.57 -5.37 15.88
CA PHE A 78 -1.98 -5.01 15.73
C PHE A 78 -2.55 -5.50 14.41
N HIS A 79 -1.88 -5.21 13.30
CA HIS A 79 -2.36 -5.60 11.98
C HIS A 79 -2.31 -7.11 11.78
N ARG A 80 -1.27 -7.78 12.29
CA ARG A 80 -1.13 -9.23 12.25
C ARG A 80 -2.27 -9.98 12.90
N ARG A 81 -2.78 -9.50 14.03
CA ARG A 81 -3.89 -10.17 14.73
C ARG A 81 -5.23 -10.05 13.98
N HIS A 82 -5.33 -9.13 13.02
CA HIS A 82 -6.49 -8.93 12.15
C HIS A 82 -6.32 -9.54 10.75
N GLY A 83 -5.25 -10.32 10.52
CA GLY A 83 -5.04 -11.07 9.28
C GLY A 83 -4.01 -10.48 8.32
N THR A 84 -3.47 -9.29 8.60
CA THR A 84 -2.42 -8.67 7.76
C THR A 84 -1.06 -9.27 8.07
N THR A 85 -0.56 -10.11 7.15
CA THR A 85 0.71 -10.82 7.33
C THR A 85 1.89 -10.10 6.70
N THR A 86 1.64 -9.18 5.78
CA THR A 86 2.64 -8.35 5.10
C THR A 86 2.19 -6.90 5.19
N THR A 87 3.08 -6.03 5.67
CA THR A 87 2.79 -4.60 5.86
C THR A 87 3.90 -3.74 5.31
N LEU A 88 3.57 -2.74 4.49
CA LEU A 88 4.45 -1.60 4.22
C LEU A 88 4.09 -0.48 5.19
N ALA A 89 5.05 -0.08 6.02
CA ALA A 89 4.85 1.00 6.97
C ALA A 89 4.97 2.36 6.27
N SER A 90 3.93 3.19 6.39
CA SER A 90 3.86 4.51 5.78
C SER A 90 4.40 5.60 6.71
N LEU A 91 5.28 6.45 6.19
CA LEU A 91 5.65 7.72 6.82
C LEU A 91 4.92 8.86 6.12
N VAL A 92 4.35 9.77 6.91
CA VAL A 92 3.73 11.01 6.41
C VAL A 92 4.79 12.09 6.14
N THR A 93 4.39 13.13 5.42
CA THR A 93 5.13 14.40 5.29
C THR A 93 5.77 14.87 6.61
N ALA A 94 7.10 15.01 6.62
CA ALA A 94 7.90 15.44 7.76
C ALA A 94 9.03 16.39 7.33
N THR A 95 9.76 16.98 8.29
CA THR A 95 11.00 17.70 7.97
C THR A 95 12.06 16.73 7.42
N PRO A 96 13.08 17.19 6.67
CA PRO A 96 14.10 16.30 6.10
C PRO A 96 14.79 15.42 7.15
N ALA A 97 15.13 16.00 8.31
CA ALA A 97 15.79 15.28 9.40
C ALA A 97 14.89 14.20 10.02
N GLU A 98 13.62 14.52 10.29
CA GLU A 98 12.64 13.57 10.82
C GLU A 98 12.36 12.44 9.82
N LEU A 99 12.24 12.76 8.53
CA LEU A 99 12.00 11.78 7.47
C LEU A 99 13.16 10.78 7.37
N ILE A 100 14.40 11.27 7.29
CA ILE A 100 15.61 10.43 7.24
C ILE A 100 15.71 9.53 8.49
N ALA A 101 15.43 10.09 9.67
CA ALA A 101 15.44 9.32 10.92
C ALA A 101 14.36 8.22 10.93
N GLY A 102 13.13 8.56 10.54
CA GLY A 102 12.02 7.60 10.44
C GLY A 102 12.30 6.49 9.43
N VAL A 103 12.85 6.84 8.27
CA VAL A 103 13.27 5.87 7.24
C VAL A 103 14.34 4.93 7.80
N GLY A 104 15.33 5.44 8.51
CA GLY A 104 16.36 4.62 9.17
C GLY A 104 15.78 3.63 10.18
N ALA A 105 14.81 4.07 11.00
CA ALA A 105 14.13 3.22 11.97
C ALA A 105 13.31 2.10 11.30
N LEU A 106 12.53 2.44 10.27
CA LEU A 106 11.74 1.45 9.53
C LEU A 106 12.61 0.52 8.65
N ALA A 107 13.76 0.98 8.18
CA ALA A 107 14.73 0.12 7.49
C ALA A 107 15.29 -0.94 8.44
N ALA A 108 15.59 -0.58 9.69
CA ALA A 108 15.96 -1.54 10.72
C ALA A 108 14.82 -2.54 11.03
N ALA A 109 13.56 -2.09 11.02
CA ALA A 109 12.38 -2.94 11.19
C ALA A 109 12.16 -3.91 10.02
N THR A 110 12.46 -3.47 8.81
CA THR A 110 12.41 -4.30 7.61
C THR A 110 13.47 -5.40 7.67
N ARG A 111 14.71 -5.10 8.08
CA ARG A 111 15.80 -6.09 8.17
C ARG A 111 15.54 -7.20 9.19
N ARG A 112 14.83 -6.90 10.29
CA ARG A 112 14.43 -7.91 11.30
C ARG A 112 13.11 -8.63 10.95
N GLY A 113 12.44 -8.25 9.86
CA GLY A 113 11.21 -8.89 9.39
C GLY A 113 9.93 -8.48 10.13
N THR A 114 9.93 -7.36 10.86
CA THR A 114 8.69 -6.84 11.48
C THR A 114 7.71 -6.36 10.41
N ILE A 115 8.24 -5.63 9.41
CA ILE A 115 7.51 -5.07 8.26
C ILE A 115 8.21 -5.48 6.96
N ALA A 116 7.51 -5.38 5.83
CA ALA A 116 8.02 -5.80 4.53
C ALA A 116 8.74 -4.67 3.76
N GLY A 117 8.57 -3.43 4.19
CA GLY A 117 9.20 -2.26 3.60
C GLY A 117 8.54 -0.96 4.02
N ILE A 118 8.95 0.12 3.36
CA ILE A 118 8.54 1.49 3.68
C ILE A 118 7.75 2.07 2.51
N HIS A 119 6.64 2.70 2.83
CA HIS A 119 5.93 3.64 1.97
C HIS A 119 6.20 5.07 2.44
N LEU A 120 6.59 5.95 1.53
CA LEU A 120 6.75 7.38 1.80
C LEU A 120 5.55 8.14 1.25
N GLU A 121 4.61 8.51 2.11
CA GLU A 121 3.47 9.34 1.74
C GLU A 121 3.82 10.83 1.94
N GLY A 122 4.51 11.38 0.94
CA GLY A 122 5.13 12.69 1.00
C GLY A 122 6.60 12.63 1.42
N PRO A 123 7.27 13.79 1.47
CA PRO A 123 6.72 15.15 1.59
C PRO A 123 6.43 15.87 0.25
N TRP A 124 6.66 15.19 -0.88
CA TRP A 124 6.57 15.77 -2.22
C TRP A 124 5.14 15.79 -2.77
N LEU A 125 4.24 16.38 -1.98
CA LEU A 125 2.80 16.43 -2.20
C LEU A 125 2.34 17.86 -2.50
N SER A 126 1.13 17.99 -3.06
CA SER A 126 0.54 19.28 -3.39
C SER A 126 -0.06 19.96 -2.17
N PRO A 127 0.34 21.19 -1.82
CA PRO A 127 -0.30 21.94 -0.73
C PRO A 127 -1.81 22.18 -0.96
N ALA A 128 -2.26 22.19 -2.22
CA ALA A 128 -3.68 22.30 -2.57
C ALA A 128 -4.50 21.05 -2.18
N ARG A 129 -3.83 19.92 -1.92
CA ARG A 129 -4.44 18.63 -1.59
C ARG A 129 -3.77 18.00 -0.37
N CYS A 130 -3.57 18.80 0.68
CA CYS A 130 -2.79 18.38 1.84
C CYS A 130 -3.43 17.25 2.67
N GLY A 131 -4.77 17.13 2.67
CA GLY A 131 -5.45 16.15 3.52
C GLY A 131 -5.07 16.33 4.99
N ALA A 132 -4.58 15.27 5.63
CA ALA A 132 -4.11 15.29 7.01
C ALA A 132 -2.62 15.69 7.17
N HIS A 133 -1.88 15.86 6.08
CA HIS A 133 -0.47 16.27 6.15
C HIS A 133 -0.32 17.75 6.49
N ASP A 134 0.78 18.10 7.16
CA ASP A 134 1.17 19.48 7.43
C ASP A 134 1.66 20.16 6.13
N PRO A 135 0.90 21.12 5.56
CA PRO A 135 1.28 21.78 4.31
C PRO A 135 2.55 22.62 4.43
N THR A 136 2.93 23.03 5.64
CA THR A 136 4.17 23.81 5.86
C THR A 136 5.44 22.98 5.68
N ARG A 137 5.29 21.65 5.71
CA ARG A 137 6.37 20.69 5.50
C ARG A 137 6.37 20.14 4.07
N MET A 138 5.35 20.43 3.25
CA MET A 138 5.34 20.03 1.85
C MET A 138 6.35 20.84 1.05
N ARG A 139 7.01 20.17 0.10
CA ARG A 139 8.08 20.78 -0.70
C ARG A 139 8.22 20.08 -2.04
N HIS A 140 8.86 20.75 -3.00
CA HIS A 140 9.19 20.13 -4.27
C HIS A 140 10.19 18.99 -4.09
N PRO A 141 10.17 17.97 -4.96
CA PRO A 141 11.15 16.89 -4.95
C PRO A 141 12.55 17.43 -5.28
N ASP A 142 13.35 17.60 -4.23
CA ASP A 142 14.77 17.93 -4.34
C ASP A 142 15.59 16.65 -4.57
N PRO A 143 16.47 16.63 -5.60
CA PRO A 143 17.32 15.48 -5.88
C PRO A 143 18.16 15.03 -4.67
N ALA A 144 18.82 15.94 -3.96
CA ALA A 144 19.73 15.58 -2.87
C ALA A 144 18.96 14.99 -1.68
N GLU A 145 17.77 15.50 -1.40
CA GLU A 145 16.89 14.91 -0.38
C GLU A 145 16.45 13.48 -0.75
N ILE A 146 16.04 13.26 -2.00
CA ILE A 146 15.65 11.93 -2.48
C ILE A 146 16.81 10.94 -2.31
N ASP A 147 18.03 11.33 -2.69
CA ASP A 147 19.22 10.49 -2.56
C ASP A 147 19.49 10.14 -1.09
N ALA A 148 19.41 11.13 -0.18
CA ALA A 148 19.60 10.91 1.25
C ALA A 148 18.56 9.96 1.86
N VAL A 149 17.29 10.07 1.43
CA VAL A 149 16.21 9.17 1.86
C VAL A 149 16.42 7.75 1.35
N LEU A 150 16.81 7.58 0.07
CA LEU A 150 17.10 6.27 -0.50
C LEU A 150 18.30 5.61 0.18
N GLU A 151 19.35 6.38 0.47
CA GLU A 151 20.52 5.93 1.21
C GLU A 151 20.14 5.46 2.62
N ALA A 152 19.40 6.29 3.38
CA ALA A 152 18.91 5.92 4.71
C ALA A 152 18.02 4.67 4.70
N GLY A 153 17.28 4.47 3.62
CA GLY A 153 16.40 3.31 3.44
C GLY A 153 17.15 1.99 3.24
N CYS A 154 18.40 2.02 2.76
CA CYS A 154 19.19 0.82 2.43
C CYS A 154 18.38 -0.23 1.63
N GLY A 155 17.57 0.21 0.66
CA GLY A 155 16.69 -0.64 -0.16
C GLY A 155 15.38 -1.09 0.50
N ALA A 156 15.04 -0.58 1.68
CA ALA A 156 13.77 -0.85 2.36
C ALA A 156 12.60 0.02 1.86
N VAL A 157 12.88 1.17 1.24
CA VAL A 157 11.84 1.98 0.58
C VAL A 157 11.30 1.20 -0.62
N ARG A 158 10.00 0.93 -0.61
CA ARG A 158 9.30 0.15 -1.64
C ARG A 158 8.34 0.98 -2.46
N MET A 159 7.78 2.02 -1.86
CA MET A 159 6.84 2.90 -2.52
C MET A 159 7.01 4.35 -2.06
N VAL A 160 6.73 5.29 -2.95
CA VAL A 160 6.61 6.72 -2.65
C VAL A 160 5.37 7.29 -3.31
N THR A 161 4.57 8.04 -2.57
CA THR A 161 3.50 8.88 -3.10
C THR A 161 4.04 10.28 -3.37
N LEU A 162 3.82 10.80 -4.58
CA LEU A 162 4.17 12.18 -4.95
C LEU A 162 3.13 12.82 -5.86
N ALA A 163 3.11 14.16 -5.85
CA ALA A 163 2.26 14.97 -6.70
C ALA A 163 2.96 15.30 -8.04
N PRO A 164 2.47 14.76 -9.18
CA PRO A 164 3.16 14.85 -10.47
C PRO A 164 3.18 16.23 -11.12
N GLU A 165 2.37 17.18 -10.64
CA GLU A 165 2.34 18.56 -11.12
C GLU A 165 3.49 19.41 -10.56
N LEU A 166 4.18 18.94 -9.51
CA LEU A 166 5.24 19.71 -8.87
C LEU A 166 6.49 19.84 -9.77
N PRO A 167 7.18 20.99 -9.73
CA PRO A 167 8.49 21.13 -10.36
C PRO A 167 9.46 20.02 -9.92
N GLY A 168 10.10 19.35 -10.88
CA GLY A 168 11.03 18.25 -10.60
C GLY A 168 10.39 16.86 -10.46
N ALA A 169 9.06 16.75 -10.41
CA ALA A 169 8.39 15.45 -10.23
C ALA A 169 8.75 14.41 -11.30
N GLY A 170 8.88 14.83 -12.56
CA GLY A 170 9.28 13.92 -13.65
C GLY A 170 10.67 13.29 -13.45
N ASP A 171 11.64 14.05 -12.93
CA ASP A 171 12.97 13.53 -12.59
C ASP A 171 12.93 12.66 -11.33
N ALA A 172 12.12 13.04 -10.34
CA ALA A 172 11.90 12.26 -9.13
C ALA A 172 11.33 10.87 -9.45
N ILE A 173 10.30 10.79 -10.31
CA ILE A 173 9.70 9.52 -10.76
C ILE A 173 10.78 8.61 -11.36
N ARG A 174 11.62 9.14 -12.26
CA ARG A 174 12.71 8.36 -12.88
C ARG A 174 13.71 7.88 -11.83
N ARG A 175 14.12 8.75 -10.93
CA ARG A 175 15.11 8.43 -9.87
C ARG A 175 14.62 7.34 -8.93
N PHE A 176 13.36 7.41 -8.47
CA PHE A 176 12.77 6.36 -7.64
C PHE A 176 12.65 5.02 -8.38
N ARG A 177 12.19 5.05 -9.64
CA ARG A 177 12.11 3.84 -10.48
C ARG A 177 13.49 3.21 -10.68
N ASP A 178 14.52 4.00 -10.96
CA ASP A 178 15.89 3.51 -11.15
C ASP A 178 16.47 2.91 -9.86
N ALA A 179 15.96 3.33 -8.69
CA ALA A 179 16.22 2.73 -7.38
C ALA A 179 15.29 1.54 -7.04
N ASN A 180 14.48 1.07 -7.99
CA ASN A 180 13.49 -0.01 -7.83
C ASN A 180 12.42 0.29 -6.76
N VAL A 181 12.01 1.56 -6.66
CA VAL A 181 10.91 2.04 -5.82
C VAL A 181 9.68 2.30 -6.69
N VAL A 182 8.53 1.78 -6.26
CA VAL A 182 7.23 2.04 -6.90
C VAL A 182 6.85 3.50 -6.68
N VAL A 183 6.42 4.18 -7.74
CA VAL A 183 5.93 5.55 -7.64
C VAL A 183 4.41 5.56 -7.75
N ALA A 184 3.79 6.09 -6.69
CA ALA A 184 2.36 6.30 -6.57
C ALA A 184 2.02 7.78 -6.79
N ILE A 185 0.87 8.03 -7.42
CA ILE A 185 0.31 9.37 -7.63
C ILE A 185 -0.80 9.59 -6.60
N GLY A 186 -0.66 10.61 -5.77
CA GLY A 186 -1.59 10.95 -4.69
C GLY A 186 -1.36 12.36 -4.18
N HIS A 187 -2.30 12.88 -3.37
CA HIS A 187 -2.25 14.24 -2.81
C HIS A 187 -1.86 15.30 -3.85
N THR A 188 -2.56 15.28 -4.98
CA THR A 188 -2.17 15.97 -6.21
C THR A 188 -3.33 16.76 -6.77
N ASP A 189 -3.06 17.99 -7.23
CA ASP A 189 -3.98 18.83 -7.99
C ASP A 189 -3.77 18.69 -9.51
N ALA A 190 -3.09 17.62 -9.95
CA ALA A 190 -2.72 17.42 -11.33
C ALA A 190 -3.92 17.28 -12.27
N THR A 191 -3.75 17.77 -13.49
CA THR A 191 -4.68 17.48 -14.58
C THR A 191 -4.57 16.01 -15.03
N TYR A 192 -5.53 15.59 -15.85
CA TYR A 192 -5.51 14.30 -16.52
C TYR A 192 -4.19 14.09 -17.31
N GLU A 193 -3.76 15.09 -18.08
CA GLU A 193 -2.57 15.03 -18.93
C GLU A 193 -1.27 15.03 -18.11
N GLN A 194 -1.22 15.78 -17.00
CA GLN A 194 -0.08 15.71 -16.07
C GLN A 194 0.06 14.31 -15.47
N THR A 195 -1.07 13.70 -15.07
CA THR A 195 -1.11 12.34 -14.54
C THR A 195 -0.68 11.31 -15.58
N GLN A 196 -1.16 11.42 -16.83
CA GLN A 196 -0.72 10.54 -17.92
C GLN A 196 0.78 10.65 -18.19
N ARG A 197 1.36 11.84 -18.14
CA ARG A 197 2.82 12.03 -18.29
C ARG A 197 3.60 11.35 -17.17
N ALA A 198 3.10 11.40 -15.94
CA ALA A 198 3.72 10.71 -14.81
C ALA A 198 3.63 9.18 -14.93
N ILE A 199 2.49 8.65 -15.38
CA ILE A 199 2.33 7.22 -15.70
C ILE A 199 3.32 6.81 -16.80
N ALA A 200 3.42 7.59 -17.88
CA ALA A 200 4.38 7.34 -18.95
C ALA A 200 5.85 7.42 -18.48
N ALA A 201 6.13 8.21 -17.44
CA ALA A 201 7.45 8.29 -16.81
C ALA A 201 7.75 7.13 -15.85
N GLY A 202 6.76 6.29 -15.50
CA GLY A 202 6.92 5.07 -14.71
C GLY A 202 6.14 5.03 -13.40
N ALA A 203 5.20 5.94 -13.15
CA ALA A 203 4.28 5.80 -12.03
C ALA A 203 3.26 4.67 -12.27
N THR A 204 3.08 3.79 -11.29
CA THR A 204 2.29 2.55 -11.44
C THR A 204 1.27 2.32 -10.32
N VAL A 205 1.14 3.26 -9.38
CA VAL A 205 0.13 3.20 -8.32
C VAL A 205 -0.66 4.52 -8.25
N GLY A 206 -1.95 4.45 -7.95
CA GLY A 206 -2.75 5.59 -7.52
C GLY A 206 -3.06 5.47 -6.04
N THR A 207 -2.54 6.38 -5.23
CA THR A 207 -2.73 6.39 -3.77
C THR A 207 -4.19 6.72 -3.44
N HIS A 208 -4.79 5.94 -2.52
CA HIS A 208 -6.19 6.04 -2.03
C HIS A 208 -7.17 6.77 -2.95
N LEU A 209 -7.41 6.22 -4.14
CA LEU A 209 -8.12 6.85 -5.27
C LEU A 209 -9.33 7.70 -4.84
N PHE A 210 -9.43 8.91 -5.40
CA PHE A 210 -10.37 10.00 -5.08
C PHE A 210 -10.02 10.86 -3.86
N ASN A 211 -9.38 10.30 -2.83
CA ASN A 211 -9.01 11.07 -1.64
C ASN A 211 -7.84 12.00 -1.96
N ALA A 212 -7.89 13.25 -1.47
CA ALA A 212 -6.87 14.26 -1.75
C ALA A 212 -6.54 14.44 -3.25
N MET A 213 -7.55 14.38 -4.12
CA MET A 213 -7.45 14.61 -5.56
C MET A 213 -8.58 15.54 -6.05
N PRO A 214 -8.44 16.22 -7.19
CA PRO A 214 -9.57 16.85 -7.89
C PRO A 214 -10.70 15.85 -8.13
N PRO A 215 -11.96 16.28 -7.94
CA PRO A 215 -13.11 15.43 -8.26
C PRO A 215 -13.18 15.17 -9.76
N LEU A 216 -13.78 14.03 -10.13
CA LEU A 216 -14.04 13.70 -11.52
C LEU A 216 -15.03 14.71 -12.14
N HIS A 217 -14.60 15.39 -13.20
CA HIS A 217 -15.44 16.33 -13.95
C HIS A 217 -15.43 16.05 -15.46
N HIS A 218 -16.56 16.24 -16.13
CA HIS A 218 -16.75 15.84 -17.54
C HIS A 218 -15.83 16.56 -18.56
N ARG A 219 -15.34 17.77 -18.25
CA ARG A 219 -14.37 18.52 -19.08
C ARG A 219 -12.94 18.48 -18.57
N GLU A 220 -12.78 18.15 -17.29
CA GLU A 220 -11.50 18.14 -16.58
C GLU A 220 -11.44 16.85 -15.77
N PRO A 221 -11.09 15.72 -16.41
CA PRO A 221 -11.31 14.41 -15.81
C PRO A 221 -10.42 14.08 -14.61
N GLY A 222 -9.35 14.87 -14.41
CA GLY A 222 -8.47 14.77 -13.26
C GLY A 222 -7.62 13.49 -13.19
N PRO A 223 -6.90 13.30 -12.08
CA PRO A 223 -5.95 12.20 -11.92
C PRO A 223 -6.68 10.86 -11.74
N ALA A 224 -7.83 10.85 -11.06
CA ALA A 224 -8.56 9.63 -10.77
C ALA A 224 -8.96 8.86 -12.04
N LEU A 225 -9.46 9.56 -13.08
CA LEU A 225 -9.78 8.88 -14.34
C LEU A 225 -8.53 8.43 -15.10
N ALA A 226 -7.44 9.20 -15.07
CA ALA A 226 -6.19 8.83 -15.72
C ALA A 226 -5.63 7.53 -15.14
N LEU A 227 -5.59 7.42 -13.81
CA LEU A 227 -5.14 6.23 -13.07
C LEU A 227 -6.05 5.02 -13.35
N LEU A 228 -7.36 5.22 -13.25
CA LEU A 228 -8.34 4.14 -13.46
C LEU A 228 -8.23 3.55 -14.87
N ARG A 229 -8.03 4.40 -15.89
CA ARG A 229 -7.96 4.00 -17.30
C ARG A 229 -6.64 3.37 -17.72
N ALA A 230 -5.57 3.50 -16.94
CA ALA A 230 -4.23 3.07 -17.34
C ALA A 230 -3.95 1.60 -16.95
N PRO A 231 -3.91 0.63 -17.89
CA PRO A 231 -3.86 -0.80 -17.55
C PRO A 231 -2.67 -1.25 -16.68
N GLY A 232 -1.56 -0.51 -16.69
CA GLY A 232 -0.37 -0.79 -15.88
C GLY A 232 -0.39 -0.18 -14.48
N VAL A 233 -1.50 0.45 -14.06
CA VAL A 233 -1.62 1.13 -12.77
C VAL A 233 -2.50 0.33 -11.82
N THR A 234 -2.02 0.07 -10.60
CA THR A 234 -2.86 -0.43 -9.49
C THR A 234 -3.45 0.77 -8.74
N VAL A 235 -4.75 0.76 -8.46
CA VAL A 235 -5.40 1.82 -7.68
C VAL A 235 -5.69 1.34 -6.27
N GLU A 236 -5.23 2.10 -5.28
CA GLU A 236 -5.57 1.88 -3.89
C GLU A 236 -7.00 2.34 -3.60
N LEU A 237 -7.70 1.61 -2.74
CA LEU A 237 -9.00 2.01 -2.19
C LEU A 237 -9.05 1.73 -0.69
N ILE A 238 -9.51 2.74 0.06
CA ILE A 238 -9.88 2.59 1.47
C ILE A 238 -11.36 2.21 1.52
N ALA A 239 -11.64 0.92 1.76
CA ALA A 239 -12.98 0.35 1.68
C ALA A 239 -13.68 0.26 3.06
N ASP A 240 -13.60 1.32 3.87
CA ASP A 240 -14.23 1.41 5.21
C ASP A 240 -15.68 1.92 5.18
N GLY A 241 -16.17 2.35 4.01
CA GLY A 241 -17.50 2.93 3.83
C GLY A 241 -17.64 4.40 4.23
N VAL A 242 -16.56 5.03 4.70
CA VAL A 242 -16.49 6.45 5.07
C VAL A 242 -15.68 7.24 4.05
N HIS A 243 -14.47 6.78 3.71
CA HIS A 243 -13.61 7.43 2.72
C HIS A 243 -14.21 7.35 1.32
N VAL A 244 -14.71 6.17 0.96
CA VAL A 244 -15.31 5.91 -0.35
C VAL A 244 -16.65 5.20 -0.16
N HIS A 245 -17.69 5.74 -0.77
CA HIS A 245 -19.01 5.12 -0.75
C HIS A 245 -18.95 3.69 -1.34
N PRO A 246 -19.61 2.67 -0.76
CA PRO A 246 -19.50 1.28 -1.22
C PRO A 246 -19.80 1.07 -2.71
N GLU A 247 -20.79 1.79 -3.26
CA GLU A 247 -21.08 1.70 -4.70
C GLU A 247 -19.98 2.29 -5.60
N VAL A 248 -19.21 3.27 -5.10
CA VAL A 248 -18.03 3.78 -5.81
C VAL A 248 -16.91 2.74 -5.78
N VAL A 249 -16.70 2.04 -4.67
CA VAL A 249 -15.77 0.91 -4.59
C VAL A 249 -16.12 -0.16 -5.63
N ARG A 250 -17.40 -0.57 -5.70
CA ARG A 250 -17.88 -1.53 -6.71
C ARG A 250 -17.65 -1.04 -8.13
N ALA A 251 -17.92 0.24 -8.41
CA ALA A 251 -17.73 0.84 -9.72
C ALA A 251 -16.25 0.85 -10.14
N VAL A 252 -15.33 1.16 -9.21
CA VAL A 252 -13.89 1.11 -9.47
C VAL A 252 -13.44 -0.32 -9.77
N ILE A 253 -13.85 -1.31 -8.97
CA ILE A 253 -13.51 -2.72 -9.21
C ILE A 253 -14.02 -3.17 -10.59
N ALA A 254 -15.25 -2.80 -10.95
CA ALA A 254 -15.81 -3.12 -12.26
C ALA A 254 -15.07 -2.43 -13.42
N ALA A 255 -14.60 -1.20 -13.23
CA ALA A 255 -13.92 -0.43 -14.27
C ALA A 255 -12.42 -0.79 -14.42
N ALA A 256 -11.71 -1.00 -13.32
CA ALA A 256 -10.28 -1.32 -13.32
C ALA A 256 -10.03 -2.82 -13.56
N GLY A 257 -10.95 -3.67 -13.11
CA GLY A 257 -10.74 -5.10 -12.91
C GLY A 257 -10.16 -5.40 -11.52
N PRO A 258 -10.48 -6.57 -10.92
CA PRO A 258 -10.06 -6.91 -9.56
C PRO A 258 -8.53 -6.99 -9.40
N ASP A 259 -7.80 -7.34 -10.46
CA ASP A 259 -6.33 -7.47 -10.42
C ASP A 259 -5.59 -6.13 -10.35
N ARG A 260 -6.31 -5.02 -10.54
CA ARG A 260 -5.76 -3.66 -10.52
C ARG A 260 -6.23 -2.84 -9.32
N VAL A 261 -6.93 -3.45 -8.36
CA VAL A 261 -7.41 -2.79 -7.15
C VAL A 261 -6.69 -3.36 -5.94
N ALA A 262 -6.00 -2.49 -5.20
CA ALA A 262 -5.43 -2.82 -3.90
C ALA A 262 -6.32 -2.24 -2.80
N LEU A 263 -6.82 -3.08 -1.89
CA LEU A 263 -7.44 -2.59 -0.68
C LEU A 263 -6.35 -2.24 0.32
N VAL A 264 -6.38 -1.00 0.80
CA VAL A 264 -5.46 -0.49 1.82
C VAL A 264 -6.25 0.01 3.01
N THR A 265 -5.64 -0.02 4.20
CA THR A 265 -6.33 0.49 5.38
C THR A 265 -6.18 1.99 5.55
N ASP A 266 -5.01 2.54 5.16
CA ASP A 266 -4.59 3.89 5.55
C ASP A 266 -4.79 4.14 7.06
N ALA A 267 -4.62 3.08 7.86
CA ALA A 267 -4.95 3.12 9.26
C ALA A 267 -3.93 3.98 10.03
N LEU A 268 -4.45 4.83 10.91
CA LEU A 268 -3.66 5.61 11.86
C LEU A 268 -3.53 4.85 13.19
N ALA A 269 -2.72 5.39 14.11
CA ALA A 269 -2.57 4.83 15.47
C ALA A 269 -3.91 4.63 16.20
N ALA A 270 -4.93 5.43 15.89
CA ALA A 270 -6.26 5.35 16.49
C ALA A 270 -7.11 4.15 16.02
N ALA A 271 -6.68 3.39 15.01
CA ALA A 271 -7.42 2.23 14.53
C ALA A 271 -7.45 1.11 15.60
N GLY A 272 -8.65 0.59 15.90
CA GLY A 272 -8.87 -0.48 16.87
C GLY A 272 -10.11 -0.30 17.72
#